data_AF-A0A223KNN8-F1
#
_entry.id   AF-A0A223KNN8-F1
#
_cell.length_a   1.000
_cell.length_b   1.000
_cell.length_c   1.000
_cell.angle_alpha   90.00
_cell.angle_beta   90.00
_cell.angle_gamma   90.00
#
_symmetry.space_group_name_H-M   'P 1'
#
loop_
_entity.id
_entity.type
_entity.pdbx_description
1 polymer ?
#
loop_
_entity_poly.entity_id
_entity_poly.type
_entity_poly.pdbx_seq_one_letter_code
_entity_poly.pdbx_strand_id
1 'polypeptide(L)'
;MRKGEVEEVALKVGGFSQTKKLVIGALLGAIAFMLQSAGIFAGIGYLFSMMSTAPLVIASLLSLKIGTMTYFVTIFLLAMFQPSELWVFPFTTGLLGLALGVGLKYLRRSIFIIPFAAICLSLGIIILLYGFKFPILGPSVTTNFSGVVILAILVFSLLYSWLWQFVSLFIIKLLKRILPRP
;
A
#
# COMPACT_ATOMS: atom_id res chain seq x y z
N MET A 1 -5.88 16.08 -13.88
CA MET A 1 -5.55 15.05 -14.89
C MET A 1 -5.96 13.66 -14.38
N ARG A 2 -6.40 12.77 -15.29
CA ARG A 2 -6.44 11.28 -15.18
C ARG A 2 -7.60 10.56 -14.47
N LYS A 3 -8.86 10.88 -14.77
CA LYS A 3 -9.93 9.88 -14.59
C LYS A 3 -9.94 8.86 -15.73
N GLY A 4 -9.79 9.35 -16.96
CA GLY A 4 -9.80 8.51 -18.16
C GLY A 4 -8.70 7.44 -18.21
N GLU A 5 -7.52 7.67 -17.63
CA GLU A 5 -6.46 6.65 -17.61
C GLU A 5 -6.79 5.50 -16.65
N VAL A 6 -7.38 5.78 -15.49
CA VAL A 6 -7.80 4.74 -14.53
C VAL A 6 -8.98 3.95 -15.08
N GLU A 7 -9.94 4.64 -15.69
CA GLU A 7 -11.09 4.00 -16.35
C GLU A 7 -10.66 3.13 -17.53
N GLU A 8 -9.70 3.58 -18.35
CA GLU A 8 -9.16 2.78 -19.44
C GLU A 8 -8.45 1.51 -18.93
N VAL A 9 -7.63 1.62 -17.89
CA VAL A 9 -7.02 0.44 -17.25
C VAL A 9 -8.09 -0.47 -16.67
N ALA A 10 -9.12 0.07 -16.02
CA ALA A 10 -10.24 -0.70 -15.48
C ALA A 10 -11.03 -1.44 -16.57
N LEU A 11 -11.24 -0.82 -17.73
CA LEU A 11 -11.88 -1.44 -18.90
C LEU A 11 -11.04 -2.57 -19.47
N LYS A 12 -9.74 -2.34 -19.67
CA LYS A 12 -8.80 -3.38 -20.14
C LYS A 12 -8.75 -4.58 -19.20
N VAL A 13 -8.70 -4.32 -17.89
CA VAL A 13 -8.73 -5.37 -16.88
C VAL A 13 -10.11 -6.01 -16.76
N GLY A 14 -11.19 -5.30 -17.10
CA GLY A 14 -12.54 -5.84 -17.22
C GLY A 14 -12.60 -7.10 -18.07
N GLY A 15 -11.86 -7.14 -19.18
CA GLY A 15 -11.76 -8.28 -20.08
C GLY A 15 -10.96 -9.49 -19.56
N PHE A 16 -10.30 -9.40 -18.41
CA PHE A 16 -9.60 -10.55 -17.83
C PHE A 16 -10.58 -11.49 -17.09
N SER A 17 -10.42 -12.80 -17.28
CA SER A 17 -11.13 -13.82 -16.50
C SER A 17 -10.82 -13.69 -15.00
N GLN A 18 -11.75 -14.14 -14.16
CA GLN A 18 -11.56 -14.11 -12.70
C GLN A 18 -10.32 -14.91 -12.29
N THR A 19 -10.09 -16.07 -12.91
CA THR A 19 -8.90 -16.90 -12.68
C THR A 19 -7.61 -16.13 -13.00
N LYS A 20 -7.56 -15.39 -14.11
CA LYS A 20 -6.39 -14.59 -14.47
C LYS A 20 -6.11 -13.49 -13.45
N LYS A 21 -7.15 -12.79 -12.99
CA LYS A 21 -7.00 -11.75 -11.95
C LYS A 21 -6.52 -12.34 -10.62
N LEU A 22 -7.02 -13.51 -10.26
CA LEU A 22 -6.61 -14.25 -9.06
C LEU A 22 -5.14 -14.65 -9.12
N VAL A 23 -4.70 -15.25 -10.23
CA VAL A 23 -3.29 -15.65 -10.42
C VAL A 23 -2.36 -14.44 -10.35
N ILE A 24 -2.70 -13.34 -11.05
CA ILE A 24 -1.89 -12.11 -10.99
C ILE A 24 -1.88 -11.54 -9.56
N GLY A 25 -3.02 -11.51 -8.87
CA GLY A 25 -3.10 -11.05 -7.49
C GLY A 25 -2.25 -11.88 -6.52
N ALA A 26 -2.22 -13.19 -6.68
CA ALA A 26 -1.37 -14.08 -5.89
C ALA A 26 0.12 -13.83 -6.15
N LEU A 27 0.52 -13.68 -7.41
CA LEU A 27 1.90 -13.34 -7.78
C LEU A 27 2.33 -11.98 -7.20
N LEU A 28 1.45 -10.97 -7.29
CA LEU A 28 1.71 -9.65 -6.68
C LEU A 28 1.81 -9.75 -5.16
N GLY A 29 1.04 -10.63 -4.52
CA GLY A 29 1.14 -10.89 -3.08
C GLY A 29 2.47 -11.51 -2.69
N ALA A 30 2.95 -12.48 -3.47
CA ALA A 30 4.27 -13.07 -3.27
C ALA A 30 5.39 -12.04 -3.45
N ILE A 31 5.29 -11.16 -4.46
CA ILE A 31 6.25 -10.05 -4.66
C ILE A 31 6.18 -9.06 -3.50
N ALA A 32 4.97 -8.69 -3.03
CA ALA A 32 4.79 -7.81 -1.87
C ALA A 32 5.43 -8.41 -0.63
N PHE A 33 5.26 -9.71 -0.40
CA PHE A 33 5.93 -10.45 0.68
C PHE A 33 7.45 -10.35 0.56
N MET A 34 8.03 -10.70 -0.60
CA MET A 34 9.49 -10.64 -0.79
C MET A 34 10.06 -9.23 -0.55
N LEU A 35 9.38 -8.19 -1.05
CA LEU A 35 9.77 -6.80 -0.84
C LEU A 35 9.66 -6.38 0.62
N GLN A 36 8.54 -6.71 1.27
CA GLN A 36 8.33 -6.39 2.69
C GLN A 36 9.36 -7.08 3.58
N SER A 37 9.66 -8.34 3.28
CA SER A 37 10.64 -9.15 4.01
C SER A 37 12.04 -8.53 4.00
N ALA A 38 12.39 -7.72 2.99
CA ALA A 38 13.64 -6.97 2.96
C ALA A 38 13.79 -5.98 4.14
N GLY A 39 12.71 -5.63 4.84
CA GLY A 39 12.72 -4.79 6.04
C GLY A 39 13.65 -5.31 7.15
N ILE A 40 13.90 -6.63 7.20
CA ILE A 40 14.79 -7.26 8.19
C ILE A 40 16.23 -6.74 8.14
N PHE A 41 16.71 -6.32 6.98
CA PHE A 41 18.08 -5.89 6.80
C PHE A 41 18.36 -4.48 7.33
N ALA A 42 17.31 -3.78 7.82
CA ALA A 42 17.34 -2.38 8.24
C ALA A 42 17.99 -1.43 7.18
N GLY A 43 17.97 -0.12 7.41
CA GLY A 43 18.56 0.85 6.47
C GLY A 43 17.96 0.76 5.06
N ILE A 44 18.75 0.29 4.07
CA ILE A 44 18.29 0.06 2.68
C ILE A 44 17.12 -0.93 2.62
N GLY A 45 17.07 -1.90 3.54
CA GLY A 45 15.97 -2.85 3.64
C GLY A 45 14.60 -2.19 3.83
N TYR A 46 14.54 -1.07 4.54
CA TYR A 46 13.30 -0.31 4.70
C TYR A 46 12.84 0.35 3.40
N LEU A 47 13.76 0.77 2.53
CA LEU A 47 13.39 1.32 1.22
C LEU A 47 12.74 0.25 0.33
N PHE A 48 13.25 -0.98 0.35
CA PHE A 48 12.62 -2.11 -0.35
C PHE A 48 11.28 -2.50 0.27
N SER A 49 11.19 -2.50 1.60
CA SER A 49 9.94 -2.76 2.31
C SER A 49 8.84 -1.76 1.91
N MET A 50 9.18 -0.48 1.79
CA MET A 50 8.26 0.55 1.28
C MET A 50 7.70 0.20 -0.10
N MET A 51 8.51 -0.40 -0.98
CA MET A 51 8.08 -0.78 -2.34
C MET A 51 7.00 -1.88 -2.37
N SER A 52 6.76 -2.60 -1.28
CA SER A 52 5.66 -3.59 -1.17
C SER A 52 4.27 -2.96 -1.38
N THR A 53 4.16 -1.65 -1.20
CA THR A 53 2.97 -0.84 -1.50
C THR A 53 2.60 -0.92 -2.99
N ALA A 54 3.58 -0.93 -3.90
CA ALA A 54 3.33 -0.91 -5.35
C ALA A 54 2.57 -2.16 -5.86
N PRO A 55 3.02 -3.40 -5.57
CA PRO A 55 2.26 -4.60 -5.95
C PRO A 55 0.82 -4.58 -5.45
N LEU A 56 0.58 -4.04 -4.26
CA LEU A 56 -0.75 -3.99 -3.68
C LEU A 56 -1.66 -2.93 -4.30
N VAL A 57 -1.11 -1.77 -4.67
CA VAL A 57 -1.81 -0.78 -5.51
C VAL A 57 -2.20 -1.42 -6.83
N ILE A 58 -1.29 -2.13 -7.51
CA ILE A 58 -1.58 -2.81 -8.78
C ILE A 58 -2.70 -3.83 -8.60
N ALA A 59 -2.63 -4.68 -7.58
CA ALA A 59 -3.66 -5.68 -7.30
C ALA A 59 -5.04 -5.04 -7.06
N SER A 60 -5.07 -3.93 -6.33
CA SER A 60 -6.30 -3.17 -6.04
C SER A 60 -6.88 -2.48 -7.28
N LEU A 61 -6.01 -2.02 -8.20
CA LEU A 61 -6.42 -1.49 -9.49
C LEU A 61 -7.01 -2.58 -10.39
N LEU A 62 -6.51 -3.83 -10.32
CA LEU A 62 -7.10 -4.94 -11.07
C LEU A 62 -8.55 -5.19 -10.65
N SER A 63 -8.77 -5.31 -9.34
CA SER A 63 -10.08 -5.20 -8.72
C SER A 63 -9.91 -5.06 -7.21
N LEU A 64 -10.86 -4.42 -6.53
CA LEU A 64 -10.77 -4.31 -5.07
C LEU A 64 -10.78 -5.66 -4.37
N LYS A 65 -11.61 -6.61 -4.85
CA LYS A 65 -11.66 -7.96 -4.30
C LYS A 65 -10.31 -8.66 -4.38
N ILE A 66 -9.60 -8.49 -5.51
CA ILE A 66 -8.26 -9.04 -5.66
C ILE A 66 -7.24 -8.29 -4.81
N GLY A 67 -7.31 -6.96 -4.73
CA GLY A 67 -6.46 -6.17 -3.82
C GLY A 67 -6.58 -6.60 -2.36
N THR A 68 -7.80 -6.81 -1.86
CA THR A 68 -8.04 -7.30 -0.49
C THR A 68 -7.56 -8.74 -0.31
N MET A 69 -7.79 -9.63 -1.28
CA MET A 69 -7.27 -10.99 -1.24
C MET A 69 -5.74 -11.00 -1.22
N THR A 70 -5.10 -10.22 -2.09
CA THR A 70 -3.64 -10.06 -2.13
C THR A 70 -3.10 -9.56 -0.79
N TYR A 71 -3.77 -8.58 -0.17
CA TYR A 71 -3.41 -8.07 1.14
C TYR A 71 -3.39 -9.18 2.21
N PHE A 72 -4.45 -9.99 2.29
CA PHE A 72 -4.51 -11.10 3.25
C PHE A 72 -3.51 -12.22 2.94
N VAL A 73 -3.28 -12.52 1.66
CA VAL A 73 -2.27 -13.51 1.25
C VAL A 73 -0.87 -13.06 1.69
N THR A 74 -0.52 -11.79 1.48
CA THR A 74 0.77 -11.24 1.92
C THR A 74 0.92 -11.30 3.44
N ILE A 75 -0.13 -10.94 4.19
CA ILE A 75 -0.15 -11.07 5.66
C ILE A 75 0.08 -12.52 6.09
N PHE A 76 -0.61 -13.46 5.45
CA PHE A 76 -0.48 -14.89 5.76
C PHE A 76 0.95 -15.38 5.50
N LEU A 77 1.55 -15.00 4.37
CA LEU A 77 2.94 -15.33 4.08
C LEU A 77 3.92 -14.70 5.09
N LEU A 78 3.73 -13.43 5.44
CA LEU A 78 4.54 -12.77 6.47
C LEU A 78 4.39 -13.46 7.83
N ALA A 79 3.19 -13.88 8.21
CA ALA A 79 2.96 -14.58 9.46
C ALA A 79 3.71 -15.92 9.53
N MET A 80 3.80 -16.64 8.41
CA MET A 80 4.52 -17.92 8.34
C MET A 80 6.04 -17.78 8.33
N PHE A 81 6.57 -16.80 7.60
CA PHE A 81 8.02 -16.72 7.32
C PHE A 81 8.74 -15.61 8.08
N GLN A 82 8.06 -14.49 8.35
CA GLN A 82 8.70 -13.29 8.92
C GLN A 82 7.75 -12.53 9.85
N PRO A 83 7.48 -13.08 11.06
CA PRO A 83 6.55 -12.49 12.00
C PRO A 83 6.97 -11.10 12.50
N SER A 84 8.24 -10.72 12.36
CA SER A 84 8.73 -9.38 12.70
C SER A 84 8.09 -8.27 11.85
N GLU A 85 7.81 -8.55 10.58
CA GLU A 85 7.18 -7.60 9.65
C GLU A 85 5.65 -7.71 9.62
N LEU A 86 5.10 -8.70 10.33
CA LEU A 86 3.66 -8.95 10.39
C LEU A 86 2.89 -7.77 10.98
N TRP A 87 3.50 -6.99 11.86
CA TRP A 87 2.88 -5.78 12.41
C TRP A 87 3.04 -4.59 11.46
N VAL A 88 4.21 -4.45 10.83
CA VAL A 88 4.50 -3.30 9.99
C VAL A 88 3.62 -3.29 8.75
N PHE A 89 3.56 -4.41 8.00
CA PHE A 89 2.85 -4.46 6.72
C PHE A 89 1.35 -4.10 6.80
N PRO A 90 0.51 -4.78 7.62
CA PRO A 90 -0.92 -4.54 7.60
C PRO A 90 -1.30 -3.16 8.12
N PHE A 91 -0.47 -2.52 8.93
CA PHE A 91 -0.78 -1.20 9.48
C PHE A 91 -0.08 -0.06 8.73
N THR A 92 0.91 -0.34 7.86
CA THR A 92 1.64 0.71 7.14
C THR A 92 1.58 0.50 5.63
N THR A 93 2.59 -0.15 5.04
CA THR A 93 2.79 -0.31 3.59
C THR A 93 1.60 -0.99 2.91
N GLY A 94 1.08 -2.06 3.51
CA GLY A 94 -0.09 -2.76 3.02
C GLY A 94 -1.36 -1.91 3.13
N LEU A 95 -1.60 -1.25 4.27
CA LEU A 95 -2.78 -0.39 4.44
C LEU A 95 -2.77 0.78 3.45
N LEU A 96 -1.60 1.41 3.27
CA LEU A 96 -1.42 2.50 2.33
C LEU A 96 -1.67 2.05 0.89
N GLY A 97 -1.12 0.91 0.48
CA GLY A 97 -1.30 0.41 -0.88
C GLY A 97 -2.76 0.12 -1.20
N LEU A 98 -3.48 -0.43 -0.24
CA LEU A 98 -4.92 -0.67 -0.36
C LEU A 98 -5.71 0.65 -0.36
N ALA A 99 -5.40 1.58 0.54
CA ALA A 99 -6.05 2.89 0.61
C ALA A 99 -5.85 3.71 -0.66
N LEU A 100 -4.66 3.70 -1.25
CA LEU A 100 -4.37 4.33 -2.54
C LEU A 100 -5.09 3.64 -3.69
N GLY A 101 -5.12 2.30 -3.72
CA GLY A 101 -5.87 1.55 -4.73
C GLY A 101 -7.38 1.84 -4.70
N VAL A 102 -7.97 1.84 -3.51
CA VAL A 102 -9.36 2.28 -3.28
C VAL A 102 -9.54 3.74 -3.68
N GLY A 103 -8.59 4.59 -3.28
CA GLY A 103 -8.53 6.00 -3.60
C GLY A 103 -8.62 6.27 -5.09
N LEU A 104 -7.73 5.66 -5.85
CA LEU A 104 -7.62 5.82 -7.30
C LEU A 104 -8.85 5.30 -8.03
N LYS A 105 -9.50 4.25 -7.51
CA LYS A 105 -10.65 3.64 -8.17
C LYS A 105 -11.97 4.35 -7.86
N TYR A 106 -12.18 4.84 -6.64
CA TYR A 106 -13.46 5.40 -6.19
C TYR A 106 -13.45 6.92 -6.05
N LEU A 107 -12.32 7.53 -5.64
CA LEU A 107 -12.29 8.97 -5.45
C LEU A 107 -12.07 9.70 -6.78
N ARG A 108 -13.04 10.54 -7.11
CA ARG A 108 -13.11 11.27 -8.38
C ARG A 108 -12.02 12.32 -8.55
N ARG A 109 -11.45 12.85 -7.46
CA ARG A 109 -10.41 13.88 -7.47
C ARG A 109 -9.17 13.42 -6.72
N SER A 110 -8.01 13.56 -7.36
CA SER A 110 -6.70 13.22 -6.78
C SER A 110 -6.40 13.95 -5.47
N ILE A 111 -7.01 15.12 -5.25
CA ILE A 111 -6.82 15.89 -4.02
C ILE A 111 -7.43 15.22 -2.79
N PHE A 112 -8.42 14.34 -2.95
CA PHE A 112 -9.02 13.59 -1.83
C PHE A 112 -8.33 12.25 -1.58
N ILE A 113 -7.55 11.74 -2.55
CA ILE A 113 -6.82 10.47 -2.40
C ILE A 113 -5.70 10.60 -1.37
N ILE A 114 -4.95 11.70 -1.44
CA ILE A 114 -3.83 11.98 -0.53
C ILE A 114 -4.28 12.04 0.94
N PRO A 115 -5.26 12.87 1.33
CA PRO A 115 -5.70 12.94 2.72
C PRO A 115 -6.35 11.62 3.18
N PHE A 116 -7.08 10.91 2.32
CA PHE A 116 -7.64 9.60 2.67
C PHE A 116 -6.53 8.59 3.00
N ALA A 117 -5.55 8.45 2.11
CA ALA A 117 -4.41 7.57 2.30
C ALA A 117 -3.56 7.98 3.53
N ALA A 118 -3.37 9.29 3.74
CA ALA A 118 -2.63 9.82 4.88
C ALA A 118 -3.34 9.55 6.21
N ILE A 119 -4.67 9.68 6.26
CA ILE A 119 -5.46 9.34 7.45
C ILE A 119 -5.34 7.84 7.74
N CYS A 120 -5.54 6.97 6.74
CA CYS A 120 -5.38 5.53 6.92
C CYS A 120 -3.99 5.16 7.44
N LEU A 121 -2.93 5.74 6.86
CA LEU A 121 -1.55 5.47 7.29
C LEU A 121 -1.28 6.00 8.70
N SER A 122 -1.73 7.22 9.01
CA SER A 122 -1.58 7.80 10.34
C SER A 122 -2.27 6.96 11.41
N LEU A 123 -3.49 6.47 11.14
CA LEU A 123 -4.21 5.57 12.04
C LEU A 123 -3.44 4.27 12.26
N GLY A 124 -2.93 3.67 11.19
CA GLY A 124 -2.12 2.46 11.29
C GLY A 124 -0.84 2.65 12.12
N ILE A 125 -0.11 3.75 11.91
CA ILE A 125 1.09 4.07 12.70
C ILE A 125 0.73 4.33 14.17
N ILE A 126 -0.37 5.05 14.44
CA ILE A 126 -0.86 5.32 15.81
C ILE A 126 -1.24 4.01 16.52
N ILE A 127 -1.95 3.10 15.83
CA ILE A 127 -2.33 1.80 16.37
C ILE A 127 -1.08 0.97 16.71
N LEU A 128 -0.06 0.98 15.86
CA LEU A 128 1.19 0.27 16.16
C LEU A 128 1.96 0.86 17.34
N LEU A 129 2.10 2.19 17.40
CA LEU A 129 2.88 2.87 18.44
C LEU A 129 2.20 2.81 19.81
N TYR A 130 0.89 3.04 19.88
CA TYR A 130 0.17 3.14 21.17
C TYR A 130 -0.59 1.86 21.52
N GLY A 131 -1.13 1.14 20.53
CA GLY A 131 -1.88 -0.11 20.75
C GLY A 131 -0.95 -1.30 20.95
N PHE A 132 -0.07 -1.56 19.99
CA PHE A 132 0.87 -2.68 20.05
C PHE A 132 2.18 -2.35 20.77
N LYS A 133 2.39 -1.08 21.15
CA LYS A 133 3.63 -0.56 21.75
C LYS A 133 4.88 -0.96 20.96
N PHE A 134 4.75 -1.06 19.65
CA PHE A 134 5.84 -1.46 18.76
C PHE A 134 6.61 -0.19 18.33
N PRO A 135 7.88 -0.01 18.76
CA PRO A 135 8.61 1.23 18.54
C PRO A 135 9.22 1.27 17.13
N ILE A 136 8.37 1.50 16.12
CA ILE A 136 8.80 1.60 14.71
C ILE A 136 9.74 2.80 14.49
N LEU A 137 9.52 3.88 15.24
CA LEU A 137 10.27 5.13 15.13
C LEU A 137 11.54 5.16 15.99
N GLY A 138 11.92 4.02 16.56
CA GLY A 138 13.09 3.86 17.42
C GLY A 138 12.82 4.09 18.90
N PRO A 139 13.74 3.66 19.78
CA PRO A 139 13.57 3.67 21.24
C PRO A 139 13.49 5.08 21.85
N SER A 140 13.89 6.11 21.10
CA SER A 140 13.89 7.51 21.55
C SER A 140 12.50 8.17 21.52
N VAL A 141 11.54 7.58 20.80
CA VAL A 141 10.14 8.06 20.84
C VAL A 141 9.47 7.40 22.03
N THR A 142 9.36 8.14 23.13
CA THR A 142 8.68 7.67 24.34
C THR A 142 7.25 7.26 23.99
N THR A 143 6.80 6.11 24.50
CA THR A 143 5.41 5.59 24.34
C THR A 143 4.34 6.44 25.02
N ASN A 144 4.70 7.64 25.50
CA ASN A 144 3.80 8.60 26.11
C ASN A 144 3.05 9.36 25.02
N PHE A 145 1.75 9.54 25.22
CA PHE A 145 0.91 10.32 24.31
C PHE A 145 1.44 11.74 24.18
N SER A 146 1.98 12.07 23.01
CA SER A 146 2.45 13.40 22.69
C SER A 146 1.74 13.91 21.44
N GLY A 147 1.03 15.04 21.58
CA GLY A 147 0.37 15.70 20.45
C GLY A 147 1.36 16.07 19.33
N VAL A 148 2.61 16.37 19.69
CA VAL A 148 3.70 16.66 18.73
C VAL A 148 4.03 15.43 17.88
N VAL A 149 4.09 14.24 18.49
CA VAL A 149 4.37 12.99 17.77
C VAL A 149 3.21 12.65 16.81
N ILE A 150 1.97 12.83 17.25
CA ILE A 150 0.79 12.59 16.40
C ILE A 150 0.78 13.54 15.20
N LEU A 151 1.07 14.83 15.43
CA LEU A 151 1.15 15.82 14.36
C LEU A 151 2.29 15.48 13.39
N ALA A 152 3.46 15.08 13.89
CA ALA A 152 4.58 14.65 13.07
C ALA A 152 4.23 13.42 12.20
N ILE A 153 3.54 12.42 12.77
CA ILE A 153 3.05 11.23 12.05
C ILE A 153 2.09 11.65 10.94
N LEU A 154 1.17 12.59 11.22
CA LEU A 154 0.22 13.06 10.23
C LEU A 154 0.92 13.77 9.07
N VAL A 155 1.83 14.70 9.36
CA VAL A 155 2.62 15.42 8.35
C VAL A 155 3.45 14.44 7.51
N PHE A 156 4.13 13.51 8.16
CA PHE A 156 4.88 12.45 7.48
C PHE A 156 3.98 11.62 6.56
N SER A 157 2.82 11.19 7.07
CA SER A 157 1.87 10.38 6.32
C SER A 157 1.33 11.11 5.09
N LEU A 158 1.18 12.44 5.19
CA LEU A 158 0.72 13.29 4.11
C LEU A 158 1.77 13.40 2.99
N LEU A 159 3.03 13.66 3.36
CA LEU A 159 4.16 13.67 2.42
C LEU A 159 4.36 12.30 1.76
N TYR A 160 4.29 11.23 2.55
CA TYR A 160 4.50 9.87 2.07
C TYR A 160 3.38 9.42 1.12
N SER A 161 2.13 9.73 1.46
CA SER A 161 0.97 9.45 0.59
C SER A 161 1.03 10.27 -0.69
N TRP A 162 1.52 11.50 -0.65
CA TRP A 162 1.73 12.31 -1.84
C TRP A 162 2.77 11.70 -2.79
N LEU A 163 3.91 11.24 -2.25
CA LEU A 163 4.94 10.54 -3.02
C LEU A 163 4.36 9.27 -3.69
N TRP A 164 3.67 8.44 -2.92
CA TRP A 164 3.08 7.21 -3.44
C TRP A 164 1.93 7.44 -4.42
N GLN A 165 1.16 8.52 -4.27
CA GLN A 165 0.17 8.93 -5.27
C GLN A 165 0.86 9.23 -6.61
N PHE A 166 2.00 9.92 -6.60
CA PHE A 166 2.77 10.18 -7.83
C PHE A 166 3.26 8.89 -8.47
N VAL A 167 3.83 7.98 -7.69
CA VAL A 167 4.28 6.65 -8.14
C VAL A 167 3.11 5.84 -8.70
N SER A 168 1.95 5.84 -8.03
CA SER A 168 0.77 5.10 -8.47
C SER A 168 0.25 5.60 -9.82
N LEU A 169 0.28 6.92 -10.05
CA LEU A 169 -0.06 7.50 -11.35
C LEU A 169 0.94 7.11 -12.44
N PHE A 170 2.22 6.96 -12.10
CA PHE A 170 3.22 6.43 -13.03
C PHE A 170 2.95 4.96 -13.39
N ILE A 171 2.61 4.14 -12.39
CA ILE A 171 2.21 2.73 -12.58
C ILE A 171 1.01 2.61 -13.51
N ILE A 172 -0.03 3.46 -13.34
CA ILE A 172 -1.21 3.46 -14.22
C ILE A 172 -0.83 3.72 -15.68
N LYS A 173 0.06 4.68 -15.95
CA LYS A 173 0.56 4.92 -17.32
C LYS A 173 1.28 3.70 -17.88
N LEU A 174 2.12 3.07 -17.05
CA LEU A 174 2.90 1.91 -17.45
C LEU A 174 1.96 0.74 -17.80
N LEU A 175 0.98 0.47 -16.95
CA LEU A 175 -0.05 -0.56 -17.19
C LEU A 175 -0.84 -0.28 -18.46
N LYS A 176 -1.21 0.98 -18.73
CA LYS A 176 -1.89 1.35 -19.98
C LYS A 176 -1.07 1.00 -21.22
N ARG A 177 0.25 1.15 -21.17
CA ARG A 177 1.17 0.85 -22.28
C ARG A 177 1.37 -0.66 -22.48
N ILE A 178 1.42 -1.43 -21.40
CA ILE A 178 1.69 -2.88 -21.43
C ILE A 178 0.42 -3.67 -21.74
N LEU A 179 -0.74 -3.26 -21.21
CA LEU A 179 -1.99 -3.98 -21.42
C LEU A 179 -2.45 -3.82 -22.88
N PRO A 180 -2.72 -4.94 -23.59
CA PRO A 180 -3.23 -4.89 -24.96
C PRO A 180 -4.51 -4.05 -25.04
N ARG A 181 -4.74 -3.42 -26.19
CA ARG A 181 -5.99 -2.70 -26.43
C ARG A 181 -7.14 -3.72 -26.43
N PRO A 182 -8.31 -3.35 -25.86
CA PRO A 182 -9.47 -4.22 -25.87
C PRO A 182 -9.94 -4.54 -27.29
#